data_AF-A0A7C6S5L5-F1
#
_entry.id   AF-A0A7C6S5L5-F1
#
_cell.length_a   1.000
_cell.length_b   1.000
_cell.length_c   1.000
_cell.angle_alpha   90.00
_cell.angle_beta   90.00
_cell.angle_gamma   90.00
#
_symmetry.space_group_name_H-M   'P 1'
#
loop_
_entity.id
_entity.type
_entity.pdbx_description
1 polymer ?
#
loop_
_entity_poly.entity_id
_entity_poly.type
_entity_poly.pdbx_seq_one_letter_code
_entity_poly.pdbx_strand_id
1 'polypeptide(L)'
;VLAESVARRLREQNLKGQCVHLGLQDVDMRYWSKQTKLQEPTYLSSKIIKTAMGLFENYDFDKPARNVSLTVSDLYRADCSQQLDFFKSAAREQKAEKLEHTIDQIRRRFGYFAISRGTVAQDKHLTGLNPKEENIIHPYSYFK
;
A
#
# COMPACT_ATOMS: atom_id res chain seq x y z
N VAL A 1 7.54 -3.17 0.48
CA VAL A 1 7.86 -1.76 0.80
C VAL A 1 6.83 -0.78 0.23
N LEU A 2 6.58 -0.73 -1.09
CA LEU A 2 5.62 0.22 -1.70
C LEU A 2 4.22 0.18 -1.08
N ALA A 3 3.65 -1.02 -0.88
CA ALA A 3 2.32 -1.16 -0.28
C ALA A 3 2.24 -0.59 1.15
N GLU A 4 3.31 -0.71 1.96
CA GLU A 4 3.35 -0.07 3.29
C GLU A 4 3.39 1.45 3.18
N SER A 5 4.13 1.96 2.21
CA SER A 5 4.25 3.40 1.97
C SER A 5 2.90 4.02 1.57
N VAL A 6 2.14 3.36 0.69
CA VAL A 6 0.79 3.79 0.29
C VAL A 6 -0.20 3.66 1.45
N ALA A 7 -0.21 2.51 2.13
CA ALA A 7 -1.07 2.25 3.28
C ALA A 7 -0.87 3.27 4.42
N ARG A 8 0.39 3.61 4.72
CA ARG A 8 0.72 4.62 5.74
C ARG A 8 0.20 6.00 5.34
N ARG A 9 0.35 6.42 4.08
CA ARG A 9 -0.19 7.69 3.58
C ARG A 9 -1.72 7.73 3.72
N LEU A 10 -2.41 6.65 3.36
CA LEU A 10 -3.87 6.52 3.52
C LEU A 10 -4.29 6.68 4.99
N ARG A 11 -3.62 5.99 5.92
CA ARG A 11 -3.92 6.08 7.35
C ARG A 11 -3.66 7.47 7.93
N GLU A 12 -2.58 8.13 7.52
CA GLU A 12 -2.27 9.50 7.96
C GLU A 12 -3.31 10.53 7.49
N GLN A 13 -3.93 10.30 6.33
CA GLN A 13 -5.01 11.14 5.81
C GLN A 13 -6.41 10.68 6.27
N ASN A 14 -6.50 9.65 7.11
CA ASN A 14 -7.76 9.04 7.55
C ASN A 14 -8.65 8.58 6.36
N LEU A 15 -8.02 7.97 5.35
CA LEU A 15 -8.66 7.46 4.15
C LEU A 15 -8.47 5.94 4.01
N LYS A 16 -9.46 5.28 3.43
CA LYS A 16 -9.40 3.90 2.90
C LYS A 16 -9.57 3.96 1.39
N GLY A 17 -8.92 3.08 0.64
CA GLY A 17 -9.10 3.00 -0.81
C GLY A 17 -9.67 1.67 -1.25
N GLN A 18 -10.50 1.69 -2.29
CA GLN A 18 -11.17 0.49 -2.79
C GLN A 18 -10.55 -0.06 -4.07
N CYS A 19 -9.84 0.74 -4.85
CA CYS A 19 -9.20 0.28 -6.08
C CYS A 19 -7.68 0.23 -5.93
N VAL A 20 -7.08 -0.89 -6.30
CA VAL A 20 -5.61 -1.07 -6.32
C VAL A 20 -5.15 -1.09 -7.77
N HIS A 21 -4.19 -0.24 -8.10
CA HIS A 21 -3.59 -0.11 -9.43
C HIS A 21 -2.10 -0.47 -9.37
N LEU A 22 -1.68 -1.35 -10.27
CA LEU A 22 -0.29 -1.75 -10.47
C LEU A 22 0.15 -1.29 -11.86
N GLY A 23 1.24 -0.53 -11.91
CA GLY A 23 1.91 -0.15 -13.14
C GLY A 23 3.32 -0.73 -13.19
N LEU A 24 3.72 -1.18 -14.37
CA LEU A 24 5.05 -1.68 -14.70
C LEU A 24 5.54 -0.98 -15.95
N GLN A 25 6.81 -0.60 -15.96
CA GLN A 25 7.47 -0.09 -17.15
C GLN A 25 8.67 -0.97 -17.48
N ASP A 26 8.79 -1.38 -18.74
CA ASP A 26 9.96 -2.13 -19.22
C ASP A 26 11.14 -1.20 -19.57
N VAL A 27 12.26 -1.81 -19.96
CA VAL A 27 13.48 -1.10 -20.40
C VAL A 27 13.27 -0.27 -21.67
N ASP A 28 12.29 -0.63 -22.50
CA ASP A 28 11.92 0.07 -23.73
C ASP A 28 10.86 1.16 -23.51
N MET A 29 10.65 1.53 -22.23
CA MET A 29 9.69 2.55 -21.79
C MET A 29 8.22 2.20 -22.08
N ARG A 30 7.90 0.96 -22.46
CA ARG A 30 6.52 0.51 -22.62
C ARG A 30 5.88 0.36 -21.25
N TYR A 31 4.70 0.95 -21.11
CA TYR A 31 3.95 0.95 -19.87
C TYR A 31 2.82 -0.07 -19.91
N TRP A 32 2.80 -0.95 -18.93
CA TRP A 32 1.73 -1.89 -18.68
C TRP A 32 1.08 -1.55 -17.35
N SER A 33 -0.25 -1.65 -17.28
CA SER A 33 -0.92 -1.49 -16.00
C SER A 33 -2.21 -2.26 -15.92
N LYS A 34 -2.55 -2.67 -14.70
CA LYS A 34 -3.81 -3.30 -14.35
C LYS A 34 -4.32 -2.73 -13.04
N GLN A 35 -5.63 -2.75 -12.88
CA GLN A 35 -6.28 -2.38 -11.64
C GLN A 35 -7.37 -3.38 -11.29
N THR A 36 -7.69 -3.48 -10.00
CA THR A 36 -8.85 -4.23 -9.55
C THR A 36 -9.53 -3.52 -8.40
N LYS A 37 -10.86 -3.60 -8.39
CA LYS A 37 -11.69 -3.04 -7.34
C LYS A 37 -11.94 -4.09 -6.27
N LEU A 38 -11.61 -3.76 -5.03
CA LEU A 38 -11.86 -4.58 -3.86
C LEU A 38 -13.34 -4.51 -3.49
N GLN A 39 -13.83 -5.60 -2.88
CA GLN A 39 -15.19 -5.61 -2.34
C GLN A 39 -15.38 -4.55 -1.25
N GLU A 40 -14.34 -4.31 -0.44
CA GLU A 40 -14.36 -3.38 0.69
C GLU A 40 -13.16 -2.42 0.61
N PRO A 41 -13.35 -1.14 0.95
CA PRO A 41 -12.24 -0.19 1.01
C PRO A 41 -11.30 -0.54 2.16
N THR A 42 -10.00 -0.42 1.94
CA THR A 42 -8.96 -0.81 2.90
C THR A 42 -7.78 0.16 2.90
N TYR A 43 -7.08 0.21 4.04
CA TYR A 43 -5.75 0.80 4.15
C TYR A 43 -4.74 -0.24 4.68
N LEU A 44 -5.10 -1.53 4.68
CA LEU A 44 -4.23 -2.60 5.18
C LEU A 44 -3.16 -2.90 4.13
N SER A 45 -1.90 -2.69 4.52
CA SER A 45 -0.75 -2.94 3.64
C SER A 45 -0.70 -4.40 3.15
N SER A 46 -1.14 -5.35 3.98
CA SER A 46 -1.24 -6.78 3.66
C SER A 46 -2.29 -7.09 2.58
N LYS A 47 -3.45 -6.42 2.59
CA LYS A 47 -4.47 -6.58 1.54
C LYS A 47 -3.97 -5.96 0.23
N ILE A 48 -3.44 -4.75 0.30
CA ILE A 48 -2.92 -4.03 -0.88
C ILE A 48 -1.83 -4.84 -1.59
N ILE A 49 -0.84 -5.36 -0.86
CA ILE A 49 0.24 -6.17 -1.48
C ILE A 49 -0.30 -7.46 -2.07
N LYS A 50 -1.21 -8.17 -1.38
CA LYS A 50 -1.79 -9.41 -1.89
C LYS A 50 -2.54 -9.17 -3.20
N THR A 51 -3.33 -8.10 -3.25
CA THR A 51 -4.07 -7.71 -4.46
C THR A 51 -3.13 -7.31 -5.60
N ALA A 52 -2.09 -6.52 -5.30
CA ALA A 52 -1.09 -6.14 -6.30
C ALA A 52 -0.35 -7.37 -6.87
N MET A 53 0.00 -8.34 -6.03
CA MET A 53 0.62 -9.59 -6.49
C MET A 53 -0.31 -10.40 -7.40
N GLY A 54 -1.62 -10.46 -7.10
CA GLY A 54 -2.57 -11.11 -8.01
C GLY A 54 -2.72 -10.37 -9.36
N LEU A 55 -2.57 -9.05 -9.39
CA LEU A 55 -2.50 -8.31 -10.65
C LEU A 55 -1.21 -8.65 -11.41
N PHE A 56 -0.09 -8.73 -10.69
CA PHE A 56 1.23 -9.02 -11.22
C PHE A 56 1.34 -10.39 -11.90
N GLU A 57 0.56 -11.38 -11.48
CA GLU A 57 0.51 -12.71 -12.13
C GLU A 57 0.09 -12.65 -13.61
N ASN A 58 -0.54 -11.57 -14.06
CA ASN A 58 -0.94 -11.36 -15.46
C ASN A 58 0.13 -10.63 -16.28
N TYR A 59 1.32 -10.39 -15.73
CA TYR A 59 2.41 -9.72 -16.43
C TYR A 59 3.35 -10.76 -17.06
N ASP A 60 3.49 -10.68 -18.38
CA ASP A 60 4.42 -11.52 -19.12
C ASP A 60 5.85 -10.96 -19.01
N PHE A 61 6.78 -11.80 -18.57
CA PHE A 61 8.18 -11.46 -18.35
C PHE A 61 9.04 -11.46 -19.62
N ASP A 62 8.48 -11.03 -20.76
CA ASP A 62 9.25 -10.95 -22.01
C ASP A 62 10.46 -10.00 -21.87
N LYS A 63 10.36 -8.99 -20.99
CA LYS A 63 11.41 -8.02 -20.71
C LYS A 63 11.51 -7.73 -19.22
N PRO A 64 12.70 -7.36 -18.71
CA PRO A 64 12.86 -6.93 -17.32
C PRO A 64 12.03 -5.68 -17.03
N ALA A 65 11.29 -5.71 -15.92
CA ALA A 65 10.62 -4.53 -15.40
C ALA A 65 11.68 -3.55 -14.84
N ARG A 66 11.68 -2.32 -15.35
CA ARG A 66 12.55 -1.23 -14.90
C ARG A 66 11.93 -0.42 -13.77
N ASN A 67 10.62 -0.13 -13.86
CA ASN A 67 9.90 0.64 -12.85
C ASN A 67 8.62 -0.09 -12.41
N VAL A 68 8.29 0.03 -11.13
CA VAL A 68 7.05 -0.50 -10.54
C VAL A 68 6.33 0.62 -9.80
N SER A 69 5.07 0.87 -10.15
CA SER A 69 4.21 1.83 -9.47
C SER A 69 3.03 1.10 -8.82
N LEU A 70 2.71 1.51 -7.60
CA LEU A 70 1.57 0.99 -6.85
C LEU A 70 0.76 2.17 -6.35
N THR A 71 -0.50 2.24 -6.79
CA THR A 71 -1.41 3.34 -6.48
C THR A 71 -2.70 2.77 -5.92
N VAL A 72 -3.32 3.50 -5.00
CA VAL A 72 -4.65 3.20 -4.50
C VAL A 72 -5.56 4.37 -4.81
N SER A 73 -6.75 4.08 -5.35
CA SER A 73 -7.76 5.05 -5.74
C SER A 73 -9.14 4.65 -5.20
N ASP A 74 -10.17 5.43 -5.53
CA ASP A 74 -11.53 5.27 -4.99
C ASP A 74 -11.53 5.39 -3.46
N LEU A 75 -11.27 6.62 -3.00
CA LEU A 75 -10.95 6.94 -1.61
C LEU A 75 -12.22 7.27 -0.82
N TYR A 76 -12.33 6.65 0.35
CA TYR A 76 -13.40 6.82 1.31
C TYR A 76 -12.83 7.27 2.65
N ARG A 77 -13.60 8.02 3.43
CA ARG A 77 -13.25 8.34 4.81
C ARG A 77 -13.16 7.07 5.65
N ALA A 78 -12.08 6.91 6.42
CA ALA A 78 -11.86 5.70 7.21
C ALA A 78 -12.86 5.54 8.38
N ASP A 79 -13.46 6.64 8.81
CA ASP A 79 -14.48 6.74 9.86
C ASP A 79 -15.91 6.49 9.35
N CYS A 80 -16.11 6.21 8.05
CA CYS A 80 -17.42 5.82 7.55
C CYS A 80 -17.84 4.45 8.10
N SER A 81 -19.14 4.27 8.32
CA SER A 81 -19.70 2.97 8.70
C SER A 81 -19.45 1.95 7.59
N GLN A 82 -18.86 0.81 7.95
CA GLN A 82 -18.68 -0.31 7.04
C GLN A 82 -19.76 -1.35 7.27
N GLN A 83 -20.32 -1.88 6.18
CA GLN A 83 -21.26 -2.99 6.26
C GLN A 83 -20.54 -4.25 6.75
N LEU A 84 -21.11 -4.90 7.77
CA LEU A 84 -20.62 -6.17 8.25
C LEU A 84 -21.10 -7.30 7.31
N ASP A 85 -20.23 -8.28 7.13
CA ASP A 85 -20.52 -9.48 6.35
C ASP A 85 -20.66 -10.66 7.33
N PHE A 86 -21.72 -11.47 7.16
CA PHE A 86 -21.98 -12.65 7.98
C PHE A 86 -20.89 -13.73 7.83
N PHE A 87 -20.22 -13.77 6.67
CA PHE A 87 -19.23 -14.80 6.35
C PHE A 87 -17.79 -14.35 6.61
N LYS A 88 -17.56 -13.05 6.86
CA LYS A 88 -16.23 -12.51 7.18
C LYS A 88 -16.11 -12.14 8.65
N SER A 89 -14.96 -12.44 9.23
CA SER A 89 -14.67 -12.06 10.61
C SER A 89 -14.26 -10.59 10.71
N ALA A 90 -15.23 -9.71 10.91
CA ALA A 90 -14.98 -8.28 11.20
C ALA A 90 -14.00 -8.07 12.36
N ALA A 91 -14.01 -8.96 13.36
CA ALA A 91 -13.06 -8.95 14.47
C ALA A 91 -11.60 -9.15 14.01
N ARG A 92 -11.36 -9.95 12.95
CA ARG A 92 -10.00 -10.16 12.41
C ARG A 92 -9.52 -8.93 11.66
N GLU A 93 -10.39 -8.30 10.88
CA GLU A 93 -10.13 -7.04 10.19
C GLU A 93 -9.73 -5.96 11.20
N GLN A 94 -10.55 -5.77 12.24
CA GLN A 94 -10.30 -4.79 13.30
C GLN A 94 -8.99 -5.05 14.05
N LYS A 95 -8.64 -6.32 14.31
CA LYS A 95 -7.34 -6.68 14.91
C LYS A 95 -6.18 -6.30 13.99
N ALA A 96 -6.32 -6.53 12.68
CA ALA A 96 -5.29 -6.16 11.70
C ALA A 96 -5.14 -4.64 11.58
N GLU A 97 -6.24 -3.88 11.61
CA GLU A 97 -6.19 -2.42 11.63
C GLU A 97 -5.47 -1.89 12.87
N LYS A 98 -5.84 -2.39 14.07
CA LYS A 98 -5.17 -2.03 15.33
C LYS A 98 -3.67 -2.32 15.28
N LEU A 99 -3.27 -3.46 14.70
CA LEU A 99 -1.86 -3.80 14.54
C LEU A 99 -1.12 -2.78 13.67
N GLU A 100 -1.68 -2.40 12.52
CA GLU A 100 -1.05 -1.41 11.63
C GLU A 100 -0.92 -0.03 12.31
N HIS A 101 -1.93 0.40 13.08
CA HIS A 101 -1.87 1.64 13.86
C HIS A 101 -0.76 1.60 14.92
N THR A 102 -0.62 0.49 15.63
CA THR A 102 0.48 0.30 16.61
C THR A 102 1.85 0.35 15.93
N ILE A 103 2.00 -0.29 14.77
CA ILE A 103 3.23 -0.23 13.97
C ILE A 103 3.56 1.22 13.59
N ASP A 104 2.56 1.98 13.12
CA ASP A 104 2.74 3.38 12.76
C ASP A 104 3.11 4.24 13.98
N GLN A 105 2.54 3.99 15.15
CA GLN A 105 2.90 4.68 16.40
C GLN A 105 4.36 4.43 16.79
N ILE A 106 4.82 3.18 16.72
CA ILE A 106 6.22 2.81 16.97
C ILE A 106 7.14 3.54 15.98
N ARG A 107 6.81 3.51 14.68
CA ARG A 107 7.60 4.19 13.64
C ARG A 107 7.65 5.70 13.81
N ARG A 108 6.56 6.32 14.30
CA ARG A 108 6.52 7.76 14.59
C ARG A 108 7.44 8.14 15.74
N ARG A 109 7.56 7.29 16.77
CA ARG A 109 8.37 7.56 17.96
C ARG A 109 9.85 7.20 17.80
N PHE A 110 10.15 6.08 17.15
CA PHE A 110 11.49 5.48 17.11
C PHE A 110 12.13 5.50 15.71
N GLY A 111 11.43 6.03 14.70
CA GLY A 111 11.90 6.10 13.32
C GLY A 111 11.39 4.95 12.44
N TYR A 112 11.46 5.15 11.12
CA TYR A 112 10.88 4.22 10.13
C TYR A 112 11.45 2.80 10.23
N PHE A 113 12.75 2.68 10.46
CA PHE A 113 13.46 1.40 10.53
C PHE A 113 13.36 0.70 11.90
N ALA A 114 12.68 1.29 12.89
CA ALA A 114 12.53 0.69 14.21
C ALA A 114 11.71 -0.62 14.20
N ILE A 115 10.78 -0.75 13.25
CA ILE A 115 9.99 -1.96 13.04
C ILE A 115 9.68 -2.14 11.55
N SER A 116 9.90 -3.34 11.05
CA SER A 116 9.63 -3.74 9.67
C SER A 116 9.11 -5.16 9.61
N ARG A 117 8.38 -5.50 8.54
CA ARG A 117 8.02 -6.89 8.27
C ARG A 117 9.28 -7.73 8.07
N GLY A 118 9.25 -9.00 8.49
CA GLY A 118 10.38 -9.91 8.32
C GLY A 118 10.80 -10.08 6.85
N THR A 119 9.87 -10.02 5.92
CA THR A 119 10.14 -10.07 4.47
C THR A 119 10.96 -8.87 3.98
N VAL A 120 10.82 -7.71 4.60
CA VAL A 120 11.64 -6.53 4.30
C VAL A 120 13.07 -6.74 4.79
N ALA A 121 13.27 -7.44 5.91
CA ALA A 121 14.62 -7.67 6.44
C ALA A 121 15.50 -8.61 5.60
N GLN A 122 14.91 -9.37 4.66
CA GLN A 122 15.63 -10.37 3.87
C GLN A 122 16.56 -9.77 2.80
N ASP A 123 16.15 -8.66 2.18
CA ASP A 123 16.94 -8.00 1.12
C ASP A 123 16.99 -6.51 1.37
N LYS A 124 18.03 -6.06 2.08
CA LYS A 124 18.23 -4.64 2.40
C LYS A 124 18.58 -3.79 1.17
N HIS A 125 19.14 -4.39 0.11
CA HIS A 125 19.49 -3.64 -1.10
C HIS A 125 18.21 -3.13 -1.79
N LEU A 126 17.17 -3.97 -1.85
CA LEU A 126 15.88 -3.60 -2.44
C LEU A 126 14.93 -2.89 -1.47
N THR A 127 15.15 -2.97 -0.16
CA THR A 127 14.14 -2.55 0.82
C THR A 127 14.61 -1.58 1.89
N GLY A 128 15.91 -1.25 1.94
CA GLY A 128 16.52 -0.31 2.88
C GLY A 128 16.17 1.17 2.63
N LEU A 129 15.15 1.44 1.81
CA LEU A 129 14.66 2.78 1.49
C LEU A 129 13.43 3.16 2.32
N ASN A 130 13.25 4.46 2.56
CA ASN A 130 12.02 5.02 3.13
C ASN A 130 11.21 5.76 2.05
N PRO A 131 10.40 5.06 1.24
CA PRO A 131 9.69 5.69 0.13
C PRO A 131 8.62 6.70 0.55
N LYS A 132 8.30 6.82 1.84
CA LYS A 132 7.40 7.91 2.28
C LYS A 132 8.13 9.25 2.27
N GLU A 133 9.34 9.27 2.79
CA GLU A 133 10.16 10.49 2.94
C GLU A 133 11.00 10.76 1.69
N GLU A 134 11.44 9.71 0.98
CA GLU A 134 12.24 9.84 -0.25
C GLU A 134 11.39 10.11 -1.49
N ASN A 135 10.14 9.65 -1.52
CA ASN A 135 9.22 9.87 -2.64
C ASN A 135 8.15 10.90 -2.24
N ILE A 136 8.58 12.16 -2.18
CA ILE A 136 7.73 13.31 -1.85
C ILE A 136 6.85 13.61 -3.06
N ILE A 137 5.53 13.51 -2.86
CA ILE A 137 4.54 13.85 -3.89
C ILE A 137 4.38 15.38 -3.88
N HIS A 138 4.88 16.04 -4.91
CA HIS A 138 4.65 17.46 -5.18
C HIS A 138 3.42 17.65 -6.07
N PRO A 139 2.71 18.80 -6.00
CA PRO A 139 2.96 19.95 -5.13
C PRO A 139 2.32 19.81 -3.74
N TYR A 140 2.92 20.46 -2.73
CA TYR A 140 2.22 20.71 -1.48
C TYR A 140 1.05 21.66 -1.74
N SER A 141 -0.13 21.38 -1.16
CA SER A 141 -1.21 22.37 -1.12
C SER A 141 -0.66 23.65 -0.50
N TYR A 142 -0.77 24.77 -1.23
CA TYR A 142 -0.38 26.10 -0.75
C TYR A 142 -1.14 26.48 0.54
N PHE A 143 -2.32 25.91 0.72
CA PHE A 143 -3.14 26.06 1.92
C PHE A 143 -2.75 24.95 2.92
N LYS A 144 -1.82 25.26 3.81
CA LYS A 144 -1.54 24.52 5.05
C LYS A 144 -1.91 25.39 6.23
#